data_AF-A0A316KG32-F1
#
_entry.id   AF-A0A316KG32-F1
#
_cell.length_a   1.000
_cell.length_b   1.000
_cell.length_c   1.000
_cell.angle_alpha   90.00
_cell.angle_beta   90.00
_cell.angle_gamma   90.00
#
_symmetry.space_group_name_H-M   'P 1'
#
loop_
_entity.id
_entity.type
_entity.pdbx_description
1 polymer ?
#
loop_
_entity_poly.entity_id
_entity_poly.type
_entity_poly.pdbx_seq_one_letter_code
_entity_poly.pdbx_strand_id
1 'polypeptide(L)'
;MEYYEIAFEHAATEVEKVETMVLQGNAYRDLNKTDRAKELYEQALELDPASEIAKKNLETLAKRTIPSWHFNMLADASRNDAASRTSC
;
A
#
# COMPACT_ATOMS: atom_id res chain seq x y z
N MET A 1 -0.82 14.25 14.61
CA MET A 1 0.08 13.16 14.14
C MET A 1 0.71 12.45 15.33
N GLU A 2 1.19 13.20 16.33
CA GLU A 2 1.71 12.71 17.62
C GLU A 2 0.85 11.66 18.34
N TYR A 3 -0.49 11.75 18.23
CA TYR A 3 -1.41 10.74 18.80
C TYR A 3 -1.16 9.30 18.30
N TYR A 4 -0.84 9.11 17.02
CA TYR A 4 -0.60 7.78 16.46
C TYR A 4 0.79 7.22 16.85
N GLU A 5 1.77 8.09 17.07
CA GLU A 5 3.09 7.68 17.57
C GLU A 5 2.96 7.17 19.01
N ILE A 6 2.22 7.89 19.86
CA ILE A 6 1.90 7.44 21.22
C ILE A 6 1.12 6.12 21.18
N ALA A 7 0.09 6.00 20.34
CA ALA A 7 -0.68 4.77 20.21
C ALA A 7 0.19 3.57 19.78
N PHE A 8 1.16 3.79 18.90
CA PHE A 8 2.08 2.75 18.44
C PHE A 8 3.04 2.29 19.56
N GLU A 9 3.62 3.23 20.31
CA GLU A 9 4.50 2.93 21.45
C GLU A 9 3.77 2.15 22.56
N HIS A 10 2.48 2.41 22.74
CA HIS A 10 1.65 1.75 23.75
C HIS A 10 0.93 0.49 23.24
N ALA A 11 1.08 0.13 21.97
CA ALA A 11 0.44 -1.06 21.41
C ALA A 11 0.96 -2.32 22.12
N ALA A 12 0.05 -3.08 22.72
CA ALA A 12 0.39 -4.27 23.49
C ALA A 12 0.63 -5.49 22.58
N THR A 13 0.15 -5.43 21.34
CA THR A 13 0.25 -6.51 20.37
C THR A 13 0.67 -6.02 18.98
N GLU A 14 1.24 -6.94 18.19
CA GLU A 14 1.56 -6.66 16.79
C GLU A 14 0.30 -6.34 15.96
N VAL A 15 -0.85 -6.92 16.31
CA VAL A 15 -2.14 -6.60 15.68
C VAL A 15 -2.51 -5.12 15.90
N GLU A 16 -2.40 -4.62 17.13
CA GLU A 16 -2.69 -3.21 17.43
C GLU A 16 -1.70 -2.25 16.75
N LYS A 17 -0.42 -2.65 16.61
CA LYS A 17 0.57 -1.87 15.84
C LYS A 17 0.14 -1.75 14.38
N VAL A 18 -0.22 -2.87 13.75
CA VAL A 18 -0.70 -2.92 12.36
C VAL A 18 -1.93 -2.04 12.18
N GLU A 19 -2.92 -2.14 13.07
CA GLU A 19 -4.12 -1.31 13.03
C GLU A 19 -3.79 0.18 13.17
N THR A 20 -2.91 0.53 14.10
CA THR A 20 -2.47 1.93 14.32
C THR A 20 -1.80 2.50 13.08
N MET A 21 -0.92 1.74 12.44
CA MET A 21 -0.23 2.14 11.20
C MET A 21 -1.21 2.32 10.04
N VAL A 22 -2.20 1.44 9.92
CA VAL A 22 -3.27 1.55 8.92
C VAL A 22 -4.11 2.82 9.15
N LEU A 23 -4.48 3.12 10.39
CA LEU A 23 -5.24 4.33 10.72
C LEU A 23 -4.43 5.61 10.47
N GLN A 24 -3.15 5.61 10.85
CA GLN A 24 -2.26 6.73 10.57
C GLN A 24 -2.06 6.91 9.06
N GLY A 25 -1.90 5.82 8.31
CA GLY A 25 -1.82 5.84 6.84
C GLY A 25 -3.08 6.42 6.20
N ASN A 26 -4.27 6.06 6.71
CA ASN A 26 -5.53 6.63 6.26
C ASN A 26 -5.56 8.16 6.47
N ALA A 27 -5.12 8.62 7.64
CA ALA A 27 -5.05 10.06 7.92
C ALA A 27 -4.10 10.79 6.97
N TYR A 28 -2.93 10.21 6.67
CA TYR A 28 -2.01 10.80 5.68
C TYR A 28 -2.58 10.80 4.26
N ARG A 29 -3.30 9.74 3.86
CA ARG A 29 -3.99 9.66 2.57
C ARG A 29 -5.02 10.78 2.44
N ASP A 30 -5.81 11.02 3.48
CA ASP A 30 -6.86 12.04 3.48
C ASP A 30 -6.28 13.46 3.49
N LEU A 31 -5.05 13.63 4.00
CA LEU A 31 -4.24 14.85 3.86
C LEU A 31 -3.49 14.96 2.52
N ASN A 32 -3.77 14.08 1.57
CA ASN A 32 -3.12 14.00 0.25
C ASN A 32 -1.58 13.76 0.32
N LYS A 33 -1.07 13.28 1.45
CA LYS A 33 0.33 12.88 1.65
C LYS A 33 0.50 11.41 1.30
N THR A 34 0.35 11.10 0.02
CA THR A 34 0.24 9.73 -0.48
C THR A 34 1.49 8.89 -0.24
N ASP A 35 2.69 9.48 -0.31
CA ASP A 35 3.94 8.74 -0.08
C ASP A 35 4.04 8.26 1.37
N ARG A 36 3.69 9.12 2.32
CA ARG A 36 3.69 8.75 3.75
C ARG A 36 2.62 7.73 4.09
N ALA A 37 1.45 7.85 3.46
CA ALA A 37 0.40 6.85 3.58
C ALA A 37 0.87 5.48 3.06
N LYS A 38 1.54 5.47 1.90
CA LYS A 38 2.11 4.26 1.29
C LYS A 38 3.12 3.59 2.23
N GLU A 39 4.10 4.34 2.74
CA GLU A 39 5.12 3.82 3.67
C GLU A 39 4.50 3.12 4.88
N LEU A 40 3.46 3.72 5.47
CA LEU A 40 2.81 3.15 6.66
C LEU A 40 2.06 1.86 6.35
N TYR A 41 1.39 1.77 5.19
CA TYR A 41 0.74 0.53 4.80
C TYR A 41 1.75 -0.56 4.44
N GLU A 42 2.89 -0.22 3.84
CA GLU A 42 3.96 -1.17 3.56
C GLU A 42 4.55 -1.73 4.85
N GLN A 43 4.88 -0.87 5.82
CA GLN A 43 5.37 -1.32 7.12
C GLN A 43 4.31 -2.14 7.89
N ALA A 44 3.01 -1.82 7.74
CA ALA A 44 1.94 -2.63 8.32
C ALA A 44 1.91 -4.05 7.71
N LEU A 45 2.24 -4.19 6.42
CA LEU A 45 2.35 -5.49 5.75
C LEU A 45 3.65 -6.24 6.05
N GLU A 46 4.71 -5.55 6.44
CA GLU A 46 5.93 -6.18 6.96
C GLU A 46 5.67 -6.86 8.31
N LEU A 47 4.82 -6.26 9.15
CA LEU A 47 4.41 -6.82 10.44
C LEU A 47 3.32 -7.90 10.29
N ASP A 48 2.31 -7.65 9.45
CA ASP A 48 1.27 -8.62 9.13
C ASP A 48 1.02 -8.69 7.61
N PRO A 49 1.66 -9.63 6.91
CA PRO A 49 1.44 -9.87 5.50
C PRO A 49 0.00 -10.29 5.14
N ALA A 50 -0.80 -10.71 6.12
CA ALA A 50 -2.20 -11.08 5.95
C ALA A 50 -3.18 -9.92 6.17
N SER A 51 -2.69 -8.70 6.46
CA SER A 51 -3.54 -7.53 6.67
C SER A 51 -4.25 -7.09 5.38
N GLU A 52 -5.47 -7.58 5.19
CA GLU A 52 -6.31 -7.26 4.03
C GLU A 52 -6.64 -5.77 3.94
N ILE A 53 -6.73 -5.08 5.09
CA ILE A 53 -7.00 -3.64 5.13
C ILE A 53 -5.81 -2.85 4.56
N ALA A 54 -4.58 -3.19 4.96
CA ALA A 54 -3.38 -2.54 4.45
C ALA A 54 -3.21 -2.77 2.94
N LYS A 55 -3.42 -4.01 2.46
CA LYS A 55 -3.41 -4.34 1.02
C LYS A 55 -4.42 -3.49 0.24
N LYS A 56 -5.68 -3.48 0.67
CA LYS A 56 -6.75 -2.73 0.00
C LYS A 56 -6.47 -1.23 -0.06
N ASN A 57 -5.89 -0.68 1.00
CA ASN A 57 -5.52 0.73 1.04
C ASN A 57 -4.36 1.05 0.09
N LEU A 58 -3.33 0.21 0.01
CA LEU A 58 -2.25 0.34 -0.97
C LEU A 58 -2.75 0.23 -2.40
N GLU A 59 -3.60 -0.75 -2.71
CA GLU A 59 -4.20 -0.89 -4.03
C GLU A 59 -5.01 0.35 -4.43
N THR A 60 -5.77 0.89 -3.48
CA THR A 60 -6.57 2.11 -3.71
C THR A 60 -5.66 3.30 -4.00
N LEU A 61 -4.54 3.42 -3.27
CA LEU A 61 -3.57 4.48 -3.45
C LEU A 61 -2.83 4.33 -4.78
N ALA A 62 -2.43 3.10 -5.14
CA ALA A 62 -1.82 2.78 -6.43
C ALA A 62 -2.76 3.14 -7.59
N LYS A 63 -4.05 2.79 -7.53
CA LYS A 63 -5.02 3.17 -8.59
C LYS A 63 -5.14 4.67 -8.81
N ARG A 64 -4.90 5.48 -7.77
CA ARG A 64 -4.89 6.95 -7.88
C ARG A 64 -3.58 7.48 -8.48
N THR A 65 -2.48 6.77 -8.29
CA THR A 65 -1.15 7.18 -8.76
C THR A 65 -0.74 6.56 -10.09
N ILE A 66 -1.38 5.47 -10.54
CA ILE A 66 -1.15 4.83 -11.84
C ILE A 66 -1.35 5.89 -12.93
N PRO A 67 -0.28 6.27 -13.64
CA PRO A 67 -0.40 7.23 -14.72
C PRO A 67 -1.27 6.65 -15.83
N SER A 68 -2.05 7.52 -16.49
CA SER A 68 -2.96 7.14 -17.58
C SER A 68 -2.32 6.21 -18.64
N TRP A 69 -1.01 6.39 -18.93
CA TRP A 69 -0.29 5.56 -19.90
C TRP A 69 -0.12 4.08 -19.49
N HIS A 70 -0.15 3.75 -18.20
CA HIS A 70 -0.03 2.36 -17.73
C HIS A 70 -1.25 1.51 -18.14
N PHE A 71 -2.44 2.12 -18.26
CA PHE A 71 -3.63 1.43 -18.76
C PHE A 71 -3.48 0.98 -20.22
N ASN A 72 -2.75 1.76 -21.04
CA ASN A 72 -2.44 1.38 -22.42
C ASN A 72 -1.47 0.19 -22.49
N MET A 73 -0.57 0.04 -21.51
CA MET A 73 0.37 -1.10 -21.47
C MET A 73 -0.27 -2.41 -21.02
N LEU A 74 -1.27 -2.37 -20.13
CA LEU A 74 -2.03 -3.57 -19.73
C LEU A 74 -2.92 -4.11 -20.86
N ALA A 75 -3.32 -3.24 -21.80
CA ALA A 75 -4.11 -3.61 -22.98
C ALA A 75 -3.24 -4.12 -24.16
N ASP A 76 -1.92 -3.97 -24.09
CA ASP A 76 -0.99 -4.42 -25.14
C ASP A 76 -0.67 -5.92 -24.95
N ALA A 77 -1.63 -6.77 -25.29
CA ALA A 77 -1.49 -8.22 -25.25
C ALA A 77 -0.29 -8.73 -26.08
N SER A 78 0.09 -8.00 -27.14
CA SER A 78 1.24 -8.31 -28.00
C SER A 78 2.57 -8.33 -27.24
N ARG A 79 2.71 -7.58 -26.14
CA ARG A 79 3.95 -7.55 -25.34
C ARG A 79 4.00 -8.61 -24.24
N ASN A 80 2.86 -8.99 -23.67
CA ASN A 80 2.78 -10.06 -22.65
C ASN A 80 3.08 -11.45 -23.25
N ASP A 81 2.74 -11.67 -24.51
CA ASP A 81 3.05 -12.91 -25.24
C ASP A 81 4.53 -13.06 -25.62
N ALA A 82 5.31 -11.97 -25.61
CA ALA A 82 6.73 -12.01 -25.97
C ALA A 82 7.61 -12.46 -24.79
N ALA A 83 7.21 -12.14 -23.55
CA ALA A 83 7.95 -12.54 -22.34
C ALA A 83 7.88 -14.05 -22.07
N SER A 84 6.81 -14.73 -22.52
CA SER A 84 6.65 -16.18 -22.42
C SER A 84 7.43 -16.97 -23.49
N ARG A 85 8.09 -16.29 -24.45
CA ARG A 85 8.88 -16.93 -25.52
C ARG A 85 10.39 -16.75 -25.41
N THR A 86 10.88 -15.93 -24.48
CA THR A 86 12.33 -15.62 -24.34
C THR A 86 13.03 -16.30 -23.17
N SER A 87 12.40 -17.28 -22.51
CA SER A 87 13.07 -18.16 -21.52
C SER A 87 13.32 -19.58 -22.05
N CYS A 88 13.59 -19.72 -23.35
CA CYS A 88 14.24 -20.91 -23.90
C CYS A 88 15.75 -20.69 -23.99
#